data_AF-A0A822LDJ6-F1
#
_entry.id   AF-A0A822LDJ6-F1
#
_cell.length_a   1.000
_cell.length_b   1.000
_cell.length_c   1.000
_cell.angle_alpha   90.00
_cell.angle_beta   90.00
_cell.angle_gamma   90.00
#
_symmetry.space_group_name_H-M   'P 1'
#
loop_
_entity.id
_entity.type
_entity.pdbx_description
1 polymer ?
#
loop_
_entity_poly.entity_id
_entity_poly.type
_entity_poly.pdbx_seq_one_letter_code
_entity_poly.pdbx_strand_id
1 'polypeptide(L)'
;MAIKYLIPSILKSIIGDCEGHRKNLSRKQKGSKNREKAKIKVARIHAQITDSRKDHLHKLTTQLVRENQTIVVENLAVKNMVKNPKLS
;
A
#
# COMPACT_ATOMS: atom_id res chain seq x y z
N MET A 1 10.15 10.70 -7.02
CA MET A 1 10.40 10.73 -5.56
C MET A 1 9.13 10.84 -4.71
N ALA A 2 7.93 10.51 -5.22
CA ALA A 2 6.66 10.79 -4.52
C ALA A 2 5.98 9.57 -3.88
N ILE A 3 6.44 8.34 -4.12
CA ILE A 3 5.81 7.11 -3.58
C ILE A 3 6.57 6.61 -2.33
N LYS A 4 7.71 7.21 -1.98
CA LYS A 4 8.55 6.78 -0.85
C LYS A 4 8.04 7.29 0.50
N TYR A 5 7.35 8.41 0.51
CA TYR A 5 6.78 9.02 1.70
C TYR A 5 5.37 8.47 1.89
N LEU A 6 5.03 8.07 3.11
CA LEU A 6 3.73 7.51 3.51
C LEU A 6 3.51 6.00 3.29
N ILE A 7 4.57 5.21 3.24
CA ILE A 7 4.46 3.76 3.45
C ILE A 7 5.10 3.46 4.81
N PRO A 8 4.33 3.01 5.82
CA PRO A 8 4.88 2.56 7.10
C PRO A 8 6.04 1.59 6.87
N SER A 9 7.13 1.73 7.62
CA SER A 9 8.31 0.84 7.50
C SER A 9 7.92 -0.64 7.57
N ILE A 10 6.92 -0.96 8.41
CA ILE A 10 6.28 -2.27 8.56
C ILE A 10 5.70 -2.79 7.23
N LEU A 11 5.12 -1.92 6.40
CA LEU A 11 4.52 -2.36 5.15
C LEU A 11 5.59 -2.77 4.13
N LYS A 12 6.81 -2.23 4.21
CA LYS A 12 7.90 -2.55 3.27
C LYS A 12 8.40 -3.99 3.45
N SER A 13 8.53 -4.47 4.69
CA SER A 13 8.93 -5.85 4.96
C SER A 13 7.87 -6.85 4.48
N ILE A 14 6.59 -6.59 4.80
CA ILE A 14 5.45 -7.44 4.40
C ILE A 14 5.32 -7.52 2.87
N ILE A 15 5.58 -6.41 2.16
CA ILE A 15 5.61 -6.41 0.69
C ILE A 15 6.75 -7.29 0.16
N GLY A 16 7.94 -7.21 0.74
CA GLY A 16 9.08 -8.08 0.38
C GLY A 16 8.76 -9.57 0.59
N ASP A 17 8.11 -9.91 1.70
CA ASP A 17 7.66 -11.28 1.96
C ASP A 17 6.62 -11.74 0.95
N CYS A 18 5.69 -10.87 0.56
CA CYS A 18 4.70 -11.15 -0.48
C CYS A 18 5.36 -11.49 -1.82
N GLU A 19 6.43 -10.78 -2.19
CA GLU A 19 7.17 -11.04 -3.43
C GLU A 19 7.87 -12.40 -3.39
N GLY A 20 8.49 -12.77 -2.27
CA GLY A 20 9.10 -14.08 -2.07
C GLY A 20 8.09 -15.22 -2.20
N HIS A 21 6.94 -15.10 -1.55
CA HIS A 21 5.88 -16.08 -1.61
C HIS A 21 5.26 -16.18 -3.01
N ARG A 22 5.13 -15.07 -3.74
CA ARG A 22 4.63 -15.04 -5.13
C ARG A 22 5.59 -15.72 -6.09
N LYS A 23 6.90 -15.47 -5.96
CA LYS A 23 7.95 -16.16 -6.75
C LYS A 23 7.90 -17.67 -6.50
N ASN A 24 7.78 -18.09 -5.24
CA ASN A 24 7.64 -19.50 -4.88
C ASN A 24 6.35 -20.13 -5.43
N LEU A 25 5.22 -19.41 -5.42
CA LEU A 25 3.97 -19.88 -6.03
C LEU A 25 4.10 -20.11 -7.53
N SER A 26 4.82 -19.23 -8.25
CA SER A 26 5.06 -19.34 -9.69
C SER A 26 5.86 -20.58 -10.07
N ARG A 27 6.75 -21.05 -9.19
CA ARG A 27 7.58 -22.23 -9.41
C ARG A 27 6.85 -23.55 -9.13
N LYS A 28 5.67 -23.52 -8.51
CA LYS A 28 4.93 -24.74 -8.16
C LYS A 28 4.08 -25.26 -9.32
N GLN A 29 4.05 -26.58 -9.46
CA GLN A 29 3.26 -27.26 -10.48
C GLN A 29 1.77 -26.92 -10.38
N LYS A 30 1.16 -26.58 -11.52
CA LYS A 30 -0.26 -26.27 -11.64
C LYS A 30 -1.08 -27.52 -11.24
N GLY A 31 -2.12 -27.35 -10.43
CA GLY A 31 -2.98 -28.45 -9.95
C GLY A 31 -2.48 -29.20 -8.71
N SER A 32 -1.27 -28.92 -8.21
CA SER A 32 -0.78 -29.57 -6.99
C SER A 32 -1.41 -28.99 -5.72
N LYS A 33 -1.70 -29.84 -4.72
CA LYS A 33 -2.15 -29.43 -3.37
C LYS A 33 -1.17 -28.45 -2.71
N ASN A 34 0.12 -28.57 -3.02
CA ASN A 34 1.17 -27.66 -2.52
C ASN A 34 1.09 -26.25 -3.12
N ARG A 35 0.53 -26.10 -4.33
CA ARG A 35 0.26 -24.79 -4.94
C ARG A 35 -0.92 -24.10 -4.27
N GLU A 36 -1.98 -24.83 -3.94
CA GLU A 36 -3.14 -24.28 -3.22
C GLU A 36 -2.74 -23.74 -1.84
N LYS A 37 -1.94 -24.51 -1.07
CA LYS A 37 -1.38 -24.03 0.20
C LYS A 37 -0.57 -22.74 0.03
N ALA A 38 0.19 -22.60 -1.06
CA ALA A 38 0.96 -21.39 -1.34
C ALA A 38 0.07 -20.21 -1.74
N LYS A 39 -1.02 -20.43 -2.48
CA LYS A 39 -2.01 -19.38 -2.81
C LYS A 39 -2.65 -18.82 -1.55
N ILE A 40 -3.05 -19.68 -0.62
CA ILE A 40 -3.66 -19.26 0.66
C ILE A 40 -2.70 -18.38 1.46
N LYS A 41 -1.41 -18.74 1.51
CA LYS A 41 -0.38 -17.91 2.17
C LYS A 41 -0.27 -16.52 1.55
N VAL A 42 -0.20 -16.44 0.22
CA VAL A 42 -0.16 -15.15 -0.50
C VAL A 42 -1.41 -14.32 -0.24
N ALA A 43 -2.60 -14.94 -0.24
CA ALA A 43 -3.85 -14.25 0.05
C ALA A 43 -3.89 -13.65 1.46
N ARG A 44 -3.39 -14.38 2.48
CA ARG A 44 -3.29 -13.88 3.86
C ARG A 44 -2.38 -12.66 3.97
N ILE A 45 -1.23 -12.69 3.30
CA ILE A 45 -0.30 -11.55 3.27
C ILE A 45 -0.96 -10.34 2.60
N HIS A 46 -1.69 -10.55 1.49
CA HIS A 46 -2.43 -9.47 0.83
C HIS A 46 -3.53 -8.86 1.71
N ALA A 47 -4.25 -9.68 2.49
CA ALA A 47 -5.22 -9.20 3.46
C ALA A 47 -4.53 -8.30 4.51
N GLN A 48 -3.44 -8.77 5.10
CA GLN A 48 -2.66 -8.01 6.08
C GLN A 48 -2.15 -6.67 5.54
N ILE A 49 -1.67 -6.63 4.29
CA ILE A 49 -1.24 -5.38 3.63
C ILE A 49 -2.42 -4.41 3.49
N THR A 50 -3.59 -4.92 3.09
CA THR A 50 -4.78 -4.10 2.87
C THR A 50 -5.29 -3.52 4.19
N ASP A 51 -5.35 -4.34 5.24
CA ASP A 51 -5.77 -3.92 6.57
C ASP A 51 -4.81 -2.88 7.16
N SER A 52 -3.50 -3.10 7.03
CA SER A 52 -2.47 -2.15 7.50
C SER A 52 -2.53 -0.81 6.76
N ARG A 53 -2.82 -0.82 5.46
CA ARG A 53 -3.02 0.41 4.67
C ARG A 53 -4.25 1.17 5.14
N LYS A 54 -5.35 0.46 5.39
CA LYS A 54 -6.61 1.05 5.86
C LYS A 54 -6.45 1.67 7.24
N ASP A 55 -5.81 0.97 8.18
CA ASP A 55 -5.50 1.49 9.51
C ASP A 55 -4.64 2.75 9.45
N HIS A 56 -3.61 2.75 8.59
CA HIS A 56 -2.77 3.94 8.41
C HIS A 56 -3.57 5.14 7.90
N LEU A 57 -4.44 4.95 6.90
CA LEU A 57 -5.31 6.01 6.39
C LEU A 57 -6.23 6.55 7.49
N HIS A 58 -6.87 5.67 8.28
CA HIS A 58 -7.74 6.10 9.37
C HIS A 58 -7.00 6.88 10.46
N LYS A 59 -5.77 6.48 10.80
CA LYS A 59 -4.92 7.20 11.75
C LYS A 59 -4.54 8.59 11.21
N LEU A 60 -4.12 8.66 9.95
CA LEU A 60 -3.78 9.93 9.30
C LEU A 60 -4.98 10.87 9.24
N THR A 61 -6.15 10.40 8.82
CA THR A 61 -7.35 11.24 8.77
C THR A 61 -7.75 11.72 10.16
N THR A 62 -7.64 10.87 11.19
CA THR A 62 -7.95 11.24 12.58
C THR A 62 -6.97 12.27 13.13
N GLN A 63 -5.67 12.12 12.86
CA GLN A 63 -4.65 13.08 13.25
C GLN A 63 -4.89 14.44 12.58
N LEU A 64 -5.11 14.45 11.27
CA LEU A 64 -5.37 15.67 10.50
C LEU A 64 -6.60 16.43 11.03
N VAL A 65 -7.70 15.73 11.32
CA VAL A 65 -8.94 16.33 11.86
C VAL A 65 -8.74 16.88 13.27
N ARG A 66 -7.92 16.23 14.11
CA ARG A 66 -7.65 16.71 15.47
C ARG A 66 -6.74 17.93 15.49
N GLU A 67 -5.78 18.00 14.58
CA GLU A 67 -4.80 19.09 14.52
C GLU A 67 -5.35 20.34 13.82
N ASN A 68 -6.30 20.18 12.89
CA ASN A 68 -6.86 21.27 12.09
C ASN A 68 -8.37 21.39 12.34
N GLN A 69 -8.78 22.46 13.04
CA GLN A 69 -10.20 22.74 13.35
C GLN A 69 -11.08 22.94 12.11
N THR A 70 -10.49 23.19 10.93
CA THR A 70 -11.19 23.25 9.64
C THR A 70 -10.29 22.66 8.56
N ILE A 71 -10.75 21.62 7.86
CA ILE A 71 -10.04 21.01 6.73
C ILE A 71 -10.83 21.34 5.47
N VAL A 72 -10.27 22.15 4.58
CA VAL A 72 -10.79 22.37 3.24
C VAL A 72 -10.09 21.40 2.30
N VAL A 73 -10.82 20.43 1.77
CA VAL A 73 -10.29 19.46 0.79
C VAL A 73 -10.54 20.03 -0.60
N GLU A 74 -9.58 20.78 -1.11
CA GLU A 74 -9.60 21.20 -2.51
C GLU A 74 -9.20 20.01 -3.40
N ASN A 75 -9.98 19.73 -4.46
CA ASN A 75 -9.63 18.72 -5.46
C ASN A 75 -8.54 19.27 -6.40
N LEU A 76 -7.37 19.59 -5.83
CA LEU A 76 -6.23 20.11 -6.56
C LEU A 76 -5.55 18.95 -7.29
N ALA A 77 -5.48 19.02 -8.62
CA ALA A 77 -4.74 18.05 -9.42
C ALA A 77 -3.22 18.30 -9.29
N VAL A 78 -2.65 18.03 -8.10
CA VAL A 78 -1.24 18.30 -7.73
C VAL A 78 -0.26 17.69 -8.74
N LYS A 79 -0.62 16.56 -9.36
CA LYS A 79 0.19 15.91 -10.41
C LYS A 79 0.41 16.80 -11.64
N ASN A 80 -0.55 17.65 -11.99
CA ASN A 80 -0.45 18.55 -13.14
C ASN A 80 0.33 19.82 -12.78
N MET A 81 0.20 20.29 -11.53
CA MET A 81 0.93 21.47 -11.04
C MET A 81 2.43 21.20 -10.88
N VAL A 82 2.82 20.02 -10.37
CA VAL A 82 4.24 19.66 -10.20
C VAL A 82 4.95 19.41 -11.54
N LYS A 83 4.21 19.06 -12.60
CA LYS A 83 4.78 18.79 -13.92
C LYS A 83 5.00 20.02 -14.79
N ASN A 84 4.40 21.17 -14.47
CA ASN A 84 4.48 22.36 -15.31
C ASN A 84 5.28 23.48 -14.62
N PRO A 85 6.62 23.54 -14.78
CA PRO A 85 7.47 24.58 -14.19
C PRO A 85 7.32 25.96 -14.86
N LYS A 86 6.37 26.14 -15.79
CA LYS A 86 6.16 27.39 -16.55
C LYS A 86 5.02 28.28 -16.02
N LEU A 87 4.42 27.93 -14.89
CA LEU A 87 3.37 28.72 -14.24
C LEU A 87 3.76 29.12 -12.79
N SER A 88 5.06 29.08 -12.46
CA SER A 88 5.59 29.73 -11.27
C SER A 88 5.93 31.18 -11.55
#